data_AF-A0A521FPS3-F1
#
_entry.id   AF-A0A521FPS3-F1
#
_cell.length_a   1.000
_cell.length_b   1.000
_cell.length_c   1.000
_cell.angle_alpha   90.00
_cell.angle_beta   90.00
_cell.angle_gamma   90.00
#
_symmetry.space_group_name_H-M   'P 1'
#
loop_
_entity.id
_entity.type
_entity.pdbx_description
1 polymer ?
#
loop_
_entity_poly.entity_id
_entity_poly.type
_entity_poly.pdbx_seq_one_letter_code
_entity_poly.pdbx_strand_id
1 'polypeptide(L)'
;MIDAGRGGCIVNVASILGTRVASHVSAYAASKEGLIQLTRSLALEWARHGIRVNAICPGYIETDLNREFFATDAGQALIKRVPQRRLGHDPLAAPPDRGPTIRRPGIPGRNS
;
A
#
# COMPACT_ATOMS: atom_id res chain seq x y z
N MET A 1 -12.13 -11.86 -20.40
CA MET A 1 -13.35 -11.46 -19.64
C MET A 1 -14.44 -11.06 -20.61
N ILE A 2 -14.22 -10.02 -21.43
CA ILE A 2 -15.19 -9.57 -22.44
C ILE A 2 -15.53 -10.68 -23.44
N ASP A 3 -14.55 -11.24 -24.15
CA ASP A 3 -14.79 -12.31 -25.13
C ASP A 3 -15.39 -13.58 -24.51
N ALA A 4 -15.11 -13.82 -23.23
CA ALA A 4 -15.67 -14.93 -22.48
C ALA A 4 -17.10 -14.66 -21.97
N GLY A 5 -17.68 -13.47 -22.22
CA GLY A 5 -19.02 -13.08 -21.75
C GLY A 5 -19.14 -13.00 -20.23
N ARG A 6 -18.03 -12.80 -19.50
CA ARG A 6 -18.00 -12.82 -18.04
C ARG A 6 -17.56 -11.47 -17.50
N GLY A 7 -18.35 -10.93 -16.57
CA GLY A 7 -17.96 -9.80 -15.72
C GLY A 7 -16.75 -10.13 -14.82
N GLY A 8 -16.27 -9.14 -14.08
CA GLY A 8 -15.06 -9.35 -13.27
C GLY A 8 -14.61 -8.15 -12.46
N CYS A 9 -13.45 -8.31 -11.84
CA CYS A 9 -12.82 -7.29 -11.03
C CYS A 9 -11.33 -7.23 -11.35
N ILE A 10 -10.85 -6.03 -11.67
CA ILE A 10 -9.44 -5.72 -11.84
C ILE A 10 -9.03 -4.74 -10.75
N VAL A 11 -7.90 -5.02 -10.09
CA VAL A 11 -7.29 -4.13 -9.10
C VAL A 11 -5.87 -3.82 -9.53
N ASN A 12 -5.66 -2.58 -9.96
CA ASN A 12 -4.34 -2.07 -10.31
C ASN A 12 -3.58 -1.64 -9.05
N VAL A 13 -2.27 -1.86 -9.03
CA VAL A 13 -1.39 -1.40 -7.94
C VAL A 13 -0.68 -0.11 -8.38
N ALA A 14 -1.24 1.02 -7.98
CA ALA A 14 -0.68 2.34 -8.24
C ALA A 14 0.33 2.73 -7.13
N SER A 15 0.31 3.99 -6.69
CA SER A 15 1.14 4.51 -5.59
C SER A 15 0.52 5.81 -5.08
N ILE A 16 0.74 6.17 -3.80
CA ILE A 16 0.46 7.54 -3.33
C ILE A 16 1.21 8.60 -4.13
N LEU A 17 2.32 8.23 -4.79
CA LEU A 17 3.10 9.12 -5.63
C LEU A 17 2.46 9.40 -7.00
N GLY A 18 1.36 8.73 -7.33
CA GLY A 18 0.51 9.11 -8.46
C GLY A 18 -0.43 10.30 -8.16
N THR A 19 -0.50 10.75 -6.91
CA THR A 19 -1.29 11.93 -6.50
C THR A 19 -0.55 12.87 -5.55
N ARG A 20 0.67 12.49 -5.13
CA ARG A 20 1.55 13.29 -4.26
C ARG A 20 2.92 13.43 -4.90
N VAL A 21 3.58 14.55 -4.64
CA VAL A 21 4.88 14.86 -5.22
C VAL A 21 6.01 14.41 -4.29
N ALA A 22 7.04 13.81 -4.88
CA ALA A 22 8.32 13.49 -4.25
C ALA A 22 9.45 13.74 -5.26
N SER A 23 10.63 14.15 -4.77
CA SER A 23 11.81 14.35 -5.61
C SER A 23 12.42 13.02 -6.07
N HIS A 24 13.21 13.05 -7.16
CA HIS A 24 13.97 11.91 -7.72
C HIS A 24 13.16 10.72 -8.25
N VAL A 25 11.84 10.84 -8.38
CA VAL A 25 10.95 9.74 -8.82
C VAL A 25 9.95 10.18 -9.90
N SER A 26 10.31 11.14 -10.75
CA SER A 26 9.38 11.75 -11.74
C SER A 26 8.77 10.75 -12.72
N ALA A 27 9.58 9.88 -13.34
CA ALA A 27 9.09 8.86 -14.26
C ALA A 27 8.16 7.85 -13.56
N TYR A 28 8.50 7.46 -12.33
CA TYR A 28 7.66 6.59 -11.52
C TYR A 28 6.33 7.27 -11.19
N ALA A 29 6.35 8.52 -10.70
CA ALA A 29 5.16 9.30 -10.39
C ALA A 29 4.24 9.44 -11.61
N ALA A 30 4.80 9.82 -12.77
CA ALA A 30 4.07 9.92 -14.04
C ALA A 30 3.44 8.58 -14.44
N SER A 31 4.19 7.47 -14.36
CA SER A 31 3.64 6.14 -14.66
C SER A 31 2.48 5.75 -13.74
N LYS A 32 2.57 6.11 -12.45
CA LYS A 32 1.57 5.76 -11.45
C LYS A 32 0.33 6.64 -11.53
N GLU A 33 0.47 7.92 -11.86
CA GLU A 33 -0.67 8.78 -12.19
C GLU A 33 -1.37 8.31 -13.48
N GLY A 34 -0.58 7.99 -14.52
CA GLY A 34 -1.10 7.42 -15.76
C GLY A 34 -1.88 6.13 -15.52
N LEU A 35 -1.41 5.24 -14.66
CA LEU A 35 -2.13 4.03 -14.27
C LEU A 35 -3.44 4.34 -13.52
N ILE A 36 -3.47 5.38 -12.68
CA ILE A 36 -4.71 5.82 -12.02
C ILE A 36 -5.71 6.33 -13.07
N GLN A 37 -5.28 7.13 -14.05
CA GLN A 37 -6.19 7.59 -15.11
C GLN A 37 -6.65 6.46 -16.03
N LEU A 38 -5.76 5.54 -16.39
CA LEU A 38 -6.11 4.33 -17.13
C LEU A 38 -7.18 3.53 -16.37
N THR A 39 -7.03 3.37 -15.06
CA THR A 39 -8.03 2.70 -14.21
C THR A 39 -9.41 3.34 -14.35
N ARG A 40 -9.49 4.68 -14.35
CA ARG A 40 -10.76 5.40 -14.51
C ARG A 40 -11.35 5.21 -15.91
N SER A 41 -10.53 5.30 -16.96
CA SER A 41 -10.96 5.08 -18.35
C SER A 41 -11.55 3.67 -18.52
N LEU A 42 -10.80 2.66 -18.09
CA LEU A 42 -11.23 1.26 -18.19
C LEU A 42 -12.46 0.95 -17.34
N ALA A 43 -12.59 1.56 -16.15
CA ALA A 43 -13.79 1.43 -15.34
C ALA A 43 -15.03 1.95 -16.07
N LEU A 44 -14.92 3.09 -16.77
CA LEU A 44 -16.01 3.65 -17.56
C LEU A 44 -16.33 2.78 -18.79
N GLU A 45 -15.30 2.45 -19.58
CA GLU A 45 -15.45 1.70 -20.83
C GLU A 45 -16.00 0.28 -20.60
N TRP A 46 -15.58 -0.37 -19.51
CA TRP A 46 -15.91 -1.77 -19.25
C TRP A 46 -17.07 -1.98 -18.28
N ALA A 47 -17.67 -0.89 -17.77
CA ALA A 47 -18.86 -0.96 -16.91
C ALA A 47 -20.00 -1.77 -17.55
N ARG A 48 -20.28 -1.53 -18.85
CA ARG A 48 -21.33 -2.24 -19.61
C ARG A 48 -21.09 -3.75 -19.73
N HIS A 49 -19.85 -4.20 -19.52
CA HIS A 49 -19.47 -5.61 -19.55
C HIS A 49 -19.50 -6.25 -18.16
N GLY A 50 -19.99 -5.54 -17.13
CA GLY A 50 -19.99 -6.03 -15.75
C GLY A 50 -18.59 -6.15 -15.15
N ILE A 51 -17.62 -5.39 -15.65
CA ILE A 51 -16.23 -5.41 -15.19
C ILE A 51 -15.97 -4.15 -14.36
N ARG A 52 -15.55 -4.34 -13.11
CA ARG A 52 -15.10 -3.25 -12.24
C ARG A 52 -13.58 -3.12 -12.33
N VAL A 53 -13.09 -1.90 -12.48
CA VAL A 53 -11.66 -1.61 -12.48
C VAL A 53 -11.39 -0.60 -11.38
N ASN A 54 -10.51 -0.94 -10.43
CA ASN A 54 -10.14 -0.10 -9.31
C ASN A 54 -8.62 -0.05 -9.18
N ALA A 55 -8.11 0.95 -8.46
CA ALA A 55 -6.70 1.05 -8.13
C ALA A 55 -6.54 1.20 -6.62
N ILE A 56 -5.55 0.50 -6.06
CA ILE A 56 -5.04 0.77 -4.73
C ILE A 56 -3.77 1.60 -4.84
N CYS A 57 -3.59 2.54 -3.92
CA CYS A 57 -2.44 3.45 -3.89
C CYS A 57 -1.68 3.25 -2.58
N PRO A 58 -0.78 2.25 -2.49
CA PRO A 58 0.01 2.04 -1.28
C PRO A 58 0.87 3.25 -0.93
N GLY A 59 0.97 3.52 0.37
CA GLY A 59 1.95 4.43 0.95
C GLY A 59 3.33 3.79 1.07
N TYR A 60 4.11 4.22 2.04
CA TYR A 60 5.41 3.60 2.32
C TYR A 60 5.22 2.23 3.01
N ILE A 61 5.66 1.18 2.33
CA ILE A 61 5.70 -0.20 2.83
C ILE A 61 7.16 -0.56 3.05
N GLU A 62 7.49 -1.10 4.23
CA GLU A 62 8.83 -1.60 4.49
C GLU A 62 9.09 -2.84 3.65
N THR A 63 10.16 -2.80 2.86
CA THR A 63 10.65 -3.91 2.05
C THR A 63 12.18 -3.95 2.16
N ASP A 64 12.81 -5.07 1.77
CA ASP A 64 14.26 -5.19 1.81
C ASP A 64 14.97 -4.09 0.98
N LEU A 65 14.32 -3.62 -0.10
CA LEU A 65 14.83 -2.55 -0.95
C LEU A 65 14.96 -1.19 -0.24
N ASN A 66 14.10 -0.91 0.74
CA ASN A 66 13.99 0.43 1.33
C ASN A 66 14.23 0.47 2.85
N ARG A 67 14.47 -0.68 3.48
CA ARG A 67 14.70 -0.82 4.92
C ARG A 67 15.82 0.09 5.42
N GLU A 68 16.97 0.10 4.72
CA GLU A 68 18.12 0.92 5.09
C GLU A 68 17.81 2.42 5.03
N PHE A 69 17.12 2.87 3.97
CA PHE A 69 16.68 4.26 3.86
C PHE A 69 15.78 4.66 5.03
N PHE A 70 14.82 3.81 5.40
CA PHE A 70 13.92 4.10 6.50
C PHE A 70 14.60 4.07 7.88
N ALA A 71 15.78 3.47 8.01
CA ALA A 71 16.60 3.57 9.23
C ALA A 71 17.34 4.91 9.37
N THR A 72 17.48 5.71 8.30
CA THR A 72 18.13 7.02 8.34
C THR A 72 17.26 8.11 8.98
N ASP A 73 17.86 9.21 9.41
CA ASP A 73 17.13 10.39 9.93
C ASP A 73 16.11 10.94 8.92
N ALA A 74 16.46 10.94 7.63
CA ALA A 74 15.57 11.37 6.56
C ALA A 74 14.35 10.43 6.42
N GLY A 75 14.59 9.12 6.49
CA GLY A 75 13.54 8.10 6.49
C GLY A 75 12.62 8.22 7.71
N GLN A 76 13.20 8.41 8.89
CA GLN A 76 12.44 8.63 10.13
C GLN A 76 11.63 9.94 10.10
N ALA A 77 12.17 11.01 9.52
CA ALA A 77 11.43 12.26 9.29
C ALA A 77 10.23 12.04 8.35
N LEU A 78 10.37 11.18 7.33
CA LEU A 78 9.28 10.83 6.44
C LEU A 78 8.20 10.00 7.14
N ILE A 79 8.58 9.01 7.95
CA ILE A 79 7.65 8.21 8.77
C ILE A 79 6.85 9.11 9.71
N LYS A 80 7.49 10.13 10.30
CA LYS A 80 6.79 11.14 11.12
C LYS A 80 5.73 11.89 10.31
N ARG A 81 5.83 12.05 9.00
CA ARG A 81 4.77 12.71 8.20
C ARG A 81 3.58 11.79 7.89
N VAL A 82 3.72 10.47 8.08
CA VAL A 82 2.61 9.52 7.95
C VAL A 82 1.67 9.70 9.14
N PRO A 83 0.35 9.90 8.96
CA PRO A 83 -0.58 10.11 10.07
C PRO A 83 -0.55 9.00 11.13
N GLN A 84 -0.39 7.74 10.69
CA GLN A 84 -0.27 6.58 11.58
C GLN A 84 1.13 6.41 12.22
N ARG A 85 2.10 7.27 11.84
CA ARG A 85 3.49 7.27 12.36
C ARG A 85 4.20 5.92 12.24
N ARG A 86 3.83 5.11 11.25
CA ARG A 86 4.43 3.80 10.96
C ARG A 86 4.39 3.50 9.47
N LEU A 87 5.27 2.60 9.04
CA LEU A 87 5.23 2.00 7.71
C LEU A 87 4.12 0.95 7.63
N GLY A 88 3.67 0.66 6.41
CA GLY A 88 2.96 -0.57 6.13
C GLY A 88 3.91 -1.77 6.17
N HIS A 89 3.38 -2.94 6.48
CA HIS A 89 4.11 -4.20 6.43
C HIS A 89 3.39 -5.12 5.44
N ASP A 90 4.14 -6.00 4.79
CA ASP A 90 3.54 -7.13 4.09
C ASP A 90 3.04 -8.14 5.14
N PRO A 91 1.73 -8.44 5.20
CA PRO A 91 1.20 -9.42 6.15
C PRO A 91 1.65 -10.86 5.88
N LEU A 92 2.19 -11.14 4.70
CA LEU A 92 2.73 -12.45 4.32
C LEU A 92 4.25 -12.52 4.48
N ALA A 93 4.94 -11.38 4.62
CA ALA A 93 6.32 -11.38 5.02
C ALA A 93 6.44 -11.92 6.44
N ALA A 94 7.47 -12.73 6.70
CA ALA A 94 7.77 -13.20 8.05
C ALA A 94 7.76 -11.98 8.99
N PRO A 95 7.05 -12.04 10.12
CA PRO A 95 7.02 -10.91 11.05
C PRO A 95 8.46 -10.55 11.40
N PRO A 96 8.82 -9.25 11.45
CA PRO A 96 10.13 -8.86 11.93
C PRO A 96 10.33 -9.49 13.30
N ASP A 97 11.54 -10.02 13.56
CA ASP A 97 11.89 -10.66 14.83
C ASP A 97 11.42 -9.76 15.98
N ARG A 98 10.30 -10.17 16.59
CA ARG A 98 9.77 -9.46 17.74
C ARG A 98 10.71 -9.86 18.86
N GLY A 99 11.70 -9.00 19.11
CA GLY A 99 12.53 -9.07 20.30
C GLY A 99 11.68 -9.38 21.55
N PRO A 100 12.28 -9.99 22.58
CA PRO A 100 11.59 -10.80 23.56
C PRO A 100 10.30 -10.14 24.05
N THR A 101 9.16 -10.77 23.73
CA THR A 101 7.84 -10.31 24.13
C THR A 101 7.83 -10.11 25.64
N ILE A 102 7.79 -8.86 26.11
CA ILE A 102 7.57 -8.56 27.53
C ILE A 102 6.16 -9.07 27.83
N ARG A 103 6.08 -10.25 28.48
CA ARG A 103 4.81 -10.76 29.01
C ARG A 103 4.28 -9.68 29.96
N ARG A 104 3.16 -9.07 29.59
CA ARG A 104 2.42 -8.22 30.53
C ARG A 104 2.09 -9.07 31.76
N PRO A 105 2.32 -8.57 32.98
CA PRO A 105 1.87 -9.28 34.19
C PRO A 105 0.37 -9.53 34.07
N GLY A 106 -0.04 -10.79 34.22
CA GLY A 106 -1.44 -11.17 34.16
C GLY A 106 -2.25 -10.40 35.20
N ILE A 107 -3.39 -9.83 34.81
CA ILE A 107 -4.34 -9.26 35.75
C ILE A 107 -4.96 -10.46 36.51
N PRO A 108 -4.80 -10.56 37.84
CA PRO A 108 -5.39 -11.63 38.60
C PRO A 108 -6.90 -11.39 38.72
N GLY A 109 -7.69 -12.41 38.38
CA GLY A 109 -9.08 -12.53 38.82
C GLY A 109 -10.12 -11.86 37.94
N ARG A 110 -10.74 -12.65 37.06
CA ARG A 110 -12.18 -12.53 36.78
C ARG A 110 -12.75 -13.92 36.54
N ASN A 111 -13.09 -14.58 37.64
CA ASN A 111 -14.11 -15.63 37.66
C ASN A 111 -15.45 -14.94 37.90
N SER A 112 -16.35 -15.05 36.93
CA SER A 112 -17.81 -15.11 37.06
C SER A 112 -18.41 -15.06 35.66
#